data_AF-A0A540KNS7-F1
#
_entry.id   AF-A0A540KNS7-F1
#
_cell.length_a   1.000
_cell.length_b   1.000
_cell.length_c   1.000
_cell.angle_alpha   90.00
_cell.angle_beta   90.00
_cell.angle_gamma   90.00
#
_symmetry.space_group_name_H-M   'P 1'
#
loop_
_entity.id
_entity.type
_entity.pdbx_description
1 polymer ?
#
loop_
_entity_poly.entity_id
_entity_poly.type
_entity_poly.pdbx_seq_one_letter_code
_entity_poly.pdbx_strand_id
1 'polypeptide(L)' 'MQHFQFAHAIVVAMGNNCPTAEWRSWKGVLEIAKKAVMDELLYTFDDDTNEQLTKLIDDALEGGYNRWRYEV' A
#
# COMPACT_ATOMS: atom_id res chain seq x y z
N MET A 1 -5.02 16.88 4.54
CA MET A 1 -4.61 16.09 5.73
C MET A 1 -4.92 14.60 5.58
N GLN A 2 -6.05 14.19 5.01
CA GLN A 2 -6.38 12.77 4.80
C GLN A 2 -5.36 12.00 3.94
N HIS A 3 -4.84 12.59 2.85
CA HIS A 3 -3.84 11.93 1.98
C HIS A 3 -2.55 11.50 2.70
N PHE A 4 -2.07 12.27 3.69
CA PHE A 4 -0.81 11.93 4.40
C PHE A 4 -1.03 10.79 5.41
N GLN A 5 -2.16 10.80 6.12
CA GLN A 5 -2.54 9.71 7.01
C GLN A 5 -2.80 8.41 6.23
N PHE A 6 -3.36 8.54 5.03
CA PHE A 6 -3.62 7.43 4.12
C PHE A 6 -2.33 6.78 3.62
N ALA A 7 -1.39 7.59 3.09
CA ALA A 7 -0.08 7.09 2.67
C ALA A 7 0.69 6.45 3.82
N HIS A 8 0.62 7.02 5.02
CA HIS A 8 1.26 6.46 6.21
C HIS A 8 0.66 5.10 6.60
N ALA A 9 -0.67 4.97 6.62
CA ALA A 9 -1.33 3.70 6.93
C ALA A 9 -0.97 2.60 5.92
N ILE A 10 -0.90 2.92 4.62
CA ILE A 10 -0.47 1.97 3.58
C ILE A 10 0.96 1.51 3.81
N VAL A 11 1.89 2.44 4.07
CA VAL A 11 3.30 2.10 4.27
C VAL A 11 3.47 1.18 5.48
N VAL A 12 2.73 1.43 6.57
CA VAL A 12 2.73 0.58 7.77
C VAL A 12 2.15 -0.80 7.46
N ALA A 13 0.99 -0.87 6.82
CA ALA A 13 0.33 -2.14 6.49
C ALA A 13 1.17 -2.99 5.53
N MET A 14 1.76 -2.37 4.50
CA MET A 14 2.69 -3.03 3.57
C MET A 14 3.96 -3.49 4.30
N GLY A 15 4.49 -2.68 5.22
CA GLY A 15 5.64 -3.04 6.08
C GLY A 15 5.42 -4.26 6.95
N ASN A 16 4.23 -4.38 7.52
CA ASN A 16 3.88 -5.50 8.40
C ASN A 16 3.64 -6.81 7.62
N ASN A 17 3.08 -6.71 6.41
CA ASN A 17 2.53 -7.86 5.71
C ASN A 17 3.31 -8.29 4.45
N CYS A 18 4.22 -7.46 3.93
CA CYS A 18 4.87 -7.69 2.64
C CYS A 18 6.41 -7.56 2.70
N PRO A 19 7.18 -8.57 2.25
CA PRO A 19 8.64 -8.49 2.19
C PRO A 19 9.09 -7.35 1.26
N THR A 20 10.15 -6.62 1.62
CA THR A 20 10.65 -5.41 0.91
C THR A 20 10.90 -5.61 -0.60
N ALA A 21 11.16 -6.85 -1.05
CA ALA A 21 11.37 -7.16 -2.47
C ALA A 21 10.09 -7.06 -3.34
N GLU A 22 8.90 -7.15 -2.74
CA GLU A 22 7.61 -7.19 -3.45
C GLU A 22 6.98 -5.80 -3.64
N TRP A 23 7.65 -4.73 -3.19
CA TRP A 23 7.12 -3.36 -3.15
C TRP A 23 7.05 -2.65 -4.52
N ARG A 24 7.46 -3.30 -5.61
CA ARG A 24 7.56 -2.67 -6.94
C ARG A 24 6.23 -2.34 -7.59
N SER A 25 5.18 -3.10 -7.31
CA SER A 25 3.86 -2.89 -7.91
C SER A 25 2.82 -3.69 -7.13
N TRP A 26 1.58 -3.22 -7.04
CA TRP A 26 0.51 -4.00 -6.40
C TRP A 26 0.37 -5.36 -7.07
N LYS A 27 0.49 -5.43 -8.40
CA LYS A 27 0.44 -6.70 -9.16
C LYS A 27 1.48 -7.74 -8.71
N GLY A 28 2.64 -7.29 -8.23
CA GLY A 28 3.75 -8.14 -7.79
C GLY A 28 3.67 -8.62 -6.34
N VAL A 29 2.75 -8.06 -5.53
CA VAL A 29 2.52 -8.49 -4.15
C VAL A 29 1.79 -9.83 -4.13
N LEU A 30 2.21 -10.75 -3.26
CA LEU A 30 1.50 -12.01 -3.04
C LEU A 30 0.02 -11.79 -2.68
N GLU A 31 -0.90 -12.57 -3.24
CA GLU A 31 -2.35 -12.47 -2.97
C GLU A 31 -2.70 -12.56 -1.48
N ILE A 32 -1.93 -13.33 -0.71
CA ILE A 32 -2.07 -13.44 0.74
C ILE A 32 -1.72 -12.11 1.43
N ALA A 33 -0.60 -11.49 1.02
CA ALA A 33 -0.17 -10.20 1.54
C ALA A 33 -1.14 -9.08 1.12
N LYS A 34 -1.66 -9.12 -0.12
CA LYS A 34 -2.70 -8.18 -0.58
C LYS A 34 -3.94 -8.23 0.30
N LYS A 35 -4.42 -9.43 0.61
CA LYS A 35 -5.58 -9.60 1.48
C LYS A 35 -5.31 -9.08 2.89
N ALA A 36 -4.14 -9.36 3.46
CA ALA A 36 -3.78 -8.85 4.78
C ALA A 36 -3.69 -7.31 4.82
N VAL A 37 -3.12 -6.69 3.79
CA VAL A 37 -3.05 -5.23 3.64
C VAL A 37 -4.45 -4.62 3.48
N MET A 38 -5.31 -5.24 2.65
CA MET A 38 -6.70 -4.83 2.49
C MET A 38 -7.48 -4.94 3.80
N ASP A 39 -7.34 -6.04 4.54
CA ASP A 39 -8.04 -6.25 5.82
C ASP A 39 -7.62 -5.20 6.88
N GLU A 40 -6.33 -4.84 6.97
CA GLU A 40 -5.85 -3.76 7.84
C GLU A 40 -6.34 -2.37 7.39
N LEU A 41 -6.39 -2.12 6.08
CA LEU A 41 -6.85 -0.84 5.53
C LEU A 41 -8.37 -0.68 5.63
N LEU A 42 -9.16 -1.73 5.41
CA LEU A 42 -10.62 -1.74 5.57
C LEU A 42 -11.06 -1.52 7.01
N TYR A 43 -10.25 -1.93 7.99
CA TYR A 43 -10.52 -1.56 9.39
C TYR A 43 -10.35 -0.05 9.64
N THR A 44 -9.58 0.62 8.78
CA THR A 44 -9.24 2.04 8.88
C THR A 44 -10.12 2.92 7.97
N PHE A 45 -10.74 2.34 6.93
CA PHE A 45 -11.50 3.05 5.90
C PHE A 45 -12.82 2.33 5.55
N ASP A 46 -13.88 3.11 5.32
CA ASP A 46 -15.21 2.57 4.98
C ASP A 46 -15.22 1.84 3.62
N ASP A 47 -16.05 0.80 3.51
CA ASP A 47 -16.01 -0.25 2.46
C ASP A 47 -16.32 0.28 1.04
N ASP A 48 -16.92 1.46 0.93
CA ASP A 48 -17.34 2.11 -0.34
C ASP A 48 -16.15 2.53 -1.24
N THR A 49 -14.91 2.42 -0.75
CA THR A 49 -13.73 3.02 -1.38
C THR A 49 -12.74 2.02 -2.00
N ASN A 50 -13.11 0.76 -2.19
CA ASN A 50 -12.17 -0.33 -2.54
C ASN A 50 -11.38 -0.10 -3.87
N GLU A 51 -12.01 0.44 -4.91
CA GLU A 51 -11.34 0.74 -6.19
C GLU A 51 -10.38 1.95 -6.08
N GLN A 52 -10.80 3.00 -5.36
CA GLN A 52 -9.94 4.16 -5.10
C GLN A 52 -8.77 3.79 -4.18
N LEU A 53 -9.01 2.93 -3.18
CA LEU A 53 -8.00 2.41 -2.28
C LEU A 53 -6.92 1.66 -3.04
N THR A 54 -7.33 0.77 -3.95
CA THR A 54 -6.42 0.02 -4.82
C THR A 54 -5.54 0.96 -5.65
N LYS A 55 -6.13 2.01 -6.22
CA LYS A 55 -5.40 3.00 -7.02
C LYS A 55 -4.40 3.81 -6.21
N LEU A 56 -4.78 4.26 -5.01
CA LEU A 56 -3.86 4.95 -4.11
C LEU A 56 -2.72 4.05 -3.61
N ILE A 57 -2.97 2.77 -3.38
CA ILE A 57 -1.91 1.80 -3.03
C ILE A 57 -0.90 1.70 -4.17
N ASP A 58 -1.37 1.59 -5.42
CA ASP A 58 -0.48 1.52 -6.58
C ASP A 58 0.33 2.82 -6.77
N ASP A 59 -0.32 3.99 -6.63
CA ASP A 59 0.36 5.31 -6.65
C ASP A 59 1.41 5.43 -5.54
N ALA A 60 1.09 4.94 -4.33
CA ALA A 60 1.99 4.96 -3.18
C ALA A 60 3.17 3.98 -3.34
N LEU A 61 2.95 2.82 -3.97
CA LEU A 61 4.00 1.85 -4.28
C LEU A 61 4.90 2.35 -5.40
N GLU A 62 4.36 2.94 -6.45
CA GLU A 62 5.15 3.54 -7.52
C GLU A 62 5.97 4.74 -7.02
N GLY A 63 5.33 5.65 -6.27
CA GLY A 63 5.99 6.81 -5.67
C GLY A 63 7.02 6.41 -4.60
N GLY A 64 6.68 5.43 -3.75
CA GLY A 64 7.56 4.89 -2.71
C GLY A 64 8.75 4.15 -3.31
N TYR A 65 8.54 3.27 -4.29
CA TYR A 65 9.60 2.52 -4.97
C TYR A 65 10.60 3.44 -5.66
N ASN A 66 10.12 4.47 -6.37
CA ASN A 66 11.00 5.45 -7.01
C ASN A 66 11.83 6.22 -5.97
N ARG A 67 11.25 6.57 -4.82
CA ARG A 67 11.99 7.19 -3.72
C ARG A 67 13.05 6.24 -3.14
N TRP A 68 12.70 4.99 -2.86
CA TRP A 68 13.61 3.96 -2.34
C TRP A 68 14.73 3.57 -3.32
N ARG A 69 14.53 3.67 -4.63
CA ARG A 69 15.51 3.25 -5.64
C ARG A 69 16.52 4.34 -6.01
N TYR A 70 16.13 5.61 -5.92
CA TYR A 70 16.95 6.74 -6.40
C TYR A 70 17.48 7.64 -5.27
N GLU A 71 17.05 7.46 -4.02
CA GLU A 71 17.64 8.15 -2.85
C GLU A 71 18.70 7.31 -2.10
N VAL A 72 19.30 6.29 -2.75
CA VAL A 72 20.42 5.50 -2.18
C VAL A 72 21.74 5.84 -2.86
#